data_AF-A0A2J4RFT1-F1
#
_entry.id   AF-A0A2J4RFT1-F1
#
_cell.length_a   1.000
_cell.length_b   1.000
_cell.length_c   1.000
_cell.angle_alpha   90.00
_cell.angle_beta   90.00
_cell.angle_gamma   90.00
#
_symmetry.space_group_name_H-M   'P 1'
#
loop_
_entity.id
_entity.type
_entity.pdbx_description
1 polymer ?
#
loop_
_entity_poly.entity_id
_entity_poly.type
_entity_poly.pdbx_seq_one_letter_code
_entity_poly.pdbx_strand_id
1 'polypeptide(L)'
;MTQFLHFLLALVVILALAWLASYDRKKIRIRYIIQLIIIEVALAFFFLHAESGLWLVKNIASFFESLLGFAAEGTNFVFGGMSEKGLAFIFLGVLCPIVFISALIGILQHWRILPIFIRLIGTLLSKVNGMGKLESFNAVSSLILGQSENFIAYKGVLGDLSSRRLFT
;
A
#
# COMPACT_ATOMS: atom_id res chain seq x y z
N MET A 1 -9.59 21.95 -20.13
CA MET A 1 -10.06 22.79 -19.00
C MET A 1 -11.11 22.10 -18.14
N THR A 2 -12.09 21.41 -18.73
CA THR A 2 -13.14 20.67 -17.99
C THR A 2 -12.60 19.61 -17.03
N GLN A 3 -11.59 18.82 -17.42
CA GLN A 3 -10.99 17.79 -16.56
C GLN A 3 -10.37 18.34 -15.26
N PHE A 4 -9.73 19.51 -15.33
CA PHE A 4 -9.15 20.16 -14.15
C PHE A 4 -10.24 20.64 -13.18
N LEU A 5 -11.34 21.17 -13.71
CA LEU A 5 -12.53 21.53 -12.93
C LEU A 5 -13.15 20.31 -12.26
N HIS A 6 -13.28 19.18 -12.95
CA HIS A 6 -13.77 17.93 -12.36
C HIS A 6 -12.88 17.42 -11.23
N PHE A 7 -11.54 17.49 -11.40
CA PHE A 7 -10.59 17.10 -10.35
C PHE A 7 -10.75 17.98 -9.09
N LEU A 8 -10.81 19.31 -9.27
CA LEU A 8 -10.98 20.24 -8.16
C LEU A 8 -12.32 20.02 -7.45
N LEU A 9 -13.40 19.81 -8.21
CA LEU A 9 -14.72 19.49 -7.67
C LEU A 9 -14.66 18.20 -6.84
N ALA A 10 -14.05 17.13 -7.38
CA ALA A 10 -13.92 15.86 -6.68
C ALA A 10 -13.13 16.02 -5.36
N LEU A 11 -12.02 16.76 -5.37
CA LEU A 11 -11.24 17.06 -4.17
C LEU A 11 -12.10 17.77 -3.11
N VAL A 12 -12.85 18.80 -3.52
CA VAL A 12 -13.75 19.55 -2.61
C VAL A 12 -14.85 18.65 -2.05
N VAL A 13 -15.47 17.81 -2.88
CA VAL A 13 -16.53 16.89 -2.43
C VAL A 13 -15.98 15.87 -1.43
N ILE A 14 -14.83 15.25 -1.70
CA ILE A 14 -14.22 14.27 -0.80
C ILE A 14 -13.87 14.93 0.54
N LEU A 15 -13.27 16.12 0.52
CA LEU A 15 -12.94 16.86 1.74
C LEU A 15 -14.19 17.29 2.51
N ALA A 16 -15.26 17.69 1.82
CA ALA A 16 -16.52 18.06 2.44
C ALA A 16 -17.19 16.84 3.11
N LEU A 17 -17.21 15.69 2.45
CA LEU A 17 -17.75 14.45 3.02
C LEU A 17 -16.93 14.00 4.23
N ALA A 18 -15.60 14.04 4.15
CA ALA A 18 -14.71 13.74 5.27
C ALA A 18 -14.93 14.71 6.45
N TRP A 19 -15.15 15.99 6.17
CA TRP A 19 -15.46 16.99 7.20
C TRP A 19 -16.82 16.77 7.86
N LEU A 20 -17.85 16.39 7.08
CA LEU A 20 -19.18 16.09 7.59
C LEU A 20 -19.17 14.87 8.52
N ALA A 21 -18.44 13.82 8.14
CA ALA A 21 -18.27 12.60 8.93
C ALA A 21 -17.30 12.76 10.13
N SER A 22 -16.62 13.90 10.25
CA SER A 22 -15.65 14.14 11.33
C SER A 22 -16.32 14.33 12.69
N TYR A 23 -15.85 13.58 13.69
CA TYR A 23 -16.34 13.65 15.07
C TYR A 23 -15.99 14.97 15.79
N ASP A 24 -14.77 15.49 15.61
CA ASP A 24 -14.32 16.73 16.26
C ASP A 24 -13.71 17.70 15.24
N ARG A 25 -14.61 18.49 14.62
CA ARG A 25 -14.27 19.43 13.54
C ARG A 25 -13.31 20.55 13.97
N LYS A 26 -13.23 20.85 15.28
CA LYS A 26 -12.38 21.93 15.81
C LYS A 26 -10.92 21.51 15.97
N LYS A 27 -10.62 20.21 16.02
CA LYS A 27 -9.26 19.67 16.18
C LYS A 27 -8.63 19.20 14.88
N ILE A 28 -9.24 19.51 13.74
CA ILE A 28 -8.70 19.16 12.43
C ILE A 28 -7.38 19.90 12.20
N ARG A 29 -6.30 19.15 12.00
CA ARG A 29 -4.96 19.70 11.73
C ARG A 29 -4.78 20.02 10.25
N ILE A 30 -5.38 21.10 9.79
CA ILE A 30 -5.44 21.51 8.37
C ILE A 30 -4.06 21.56 7.70
N ARG A 31 -3.02 21.96 8.44
CA ARG A 31 -1.63 21.98 7.95
C ARG A 31 -1.20 20.64 7.33
N TYR A 32 -1.46 19.53 8.01
CA TYR A 32 -1.05 18.20 7.53
C TYR A 32 -1.92 17.71 6.36
N ILE A 33 -3.20 18.09 6.33
CA ILE A 33 -4.09 17.75 5.21
C ILE A 33 -3.59 18.39 3.92
N ILE A 34 -3.34 19.71 3.94
CA ILE A 34 -2.83 20.44 2.77
C ILE A 34 -1.46 19.91 2.36
N GLN A 35 -0.57 19.67 3.32
CA GLN A 35 0.77 19.12 3.06
C GLN A 35 0.69 17.74 2.38
N LEU A 36 -0.18 16.85 2.84
CA LEU A 36 -0.36 15.52 2.24
C LEU A 36 -0.93 15.61 0.83
N ILE A 37 -1.92 16.47 0.57
CA ILE A 37 -2.48 16.68 -0.77
C ILE A 37 -1.39 17.18 -1.74
N ILE A 38 -0.56 18.15 -1.32
CA ILE A 38 0.53 18.66 -2.16
C ILE A 38 1.53 17.54 -2.49
N ILE A 39 1.90 16.74 -1.49
CA ILE A 39 2.84 15.62 -1.67
C ILE A 39 2.24 14.56 -2.59
N GLU A 40 0.96 14.23 -2.42
CA GLU A 40 0.26 13.25 -3.26
C GLU A 40 0.21 13.71 -4.72
N VAL A 41 -0.14 14.98 -4.98
CA VAL A 41 -0.13 15.55 -6.34
C VAL A 41 1.30 15.58 -6.91
N ALA A 42 2.30 15.94 -6.11
CA ALA A 42 3.70 15.96 -6.53
C ALA A 42 4.21 14.55 -6.88
N LEU A 43 3.89 13.55 -6.06
CA LEU A 43 4.24 12.15 -6.31
C LEU A 43 3.49 11.60 -7.53
N ALA A 44 2.21 11.90 -7.69
CA ALA A 44 1.43 11.50 -8.86
C ALA A 44 2.02 12.08 -10.15
N PHE A 45 2.38 13.37 -10.14
CA PHE A 45 3.07 13.99 -11.26
C PHE A 45 4.43 13.33 -11.53
N PHE A 46 5.24 13.10 -10.49
CA PHE A 46 6.52 12.45 -10.62
C PHE A 46 6.40 11.04 -11.24
N PHE A 47 5.53 10.19 -10.70
CA PHE A 47 5.39 8.81 -11.18
C PHE A 47 4.70 8.68 -12.54
N LEU A 48 3.81 9.61 -12.91
CA LEU A 48 3.02 9.50 -14.14
C LEU A 48 3.53 10.34 -15.30
N HIS A 49 4.32 11.40 -15.04
CA HIS A 49 4.77 12.33 -16.09
C HIS A 49 6.30 12.47 -16.16
N ALA A 50 7.02 12.41 -15.03
CA ALA A 50 8.47 12.57 -15.07
C ALA A 50 9.14 11.30 -15.65
N GLU A 51 10.11 11.48 -16.55
CA GLU A 51 10.81 10.37 -17.19
C GLU A 51 11.50 9.45 -16.18
N SER A 52 12.15 10.04 -15.16
CA SER A 52 12.78 9.29 -14.06
C SER A 52 11.77 8.54 -13.20
N GLY A 53 10.57 9.10 -12.97
CA GLY A 53 9.50 8.45 -12.23
C GLY A 53 8.88 7.30 -13.02
N LEU A 54 8.62 7.49 -14.30
CA LEU A 54 8.15 6.45 -15.22
C LEU A 54 9.17 5.31 -15.34
N TRP A 55 10.46 5.64 -15.42
CA TRP A 55 11.53 4.65 -15.39
C TRP A 55 11.48 3.83 -14.08
N LEU A 56 11.34 4.49 -12.93
CA LEU A 56 11.25 3.78 -11.64
C LEU A 56 10.04 2.82 -11.60
N VAL A 57 8.86 3.30 -12.00
CA VAL A 57 7.63 2.48 -12.02
C VAL A 57 7.78 1.28 -12.94
N LYS A 58 8.36 1.46 -14.14
CA LYS A 58 8.60 0.36 -15.08
C LYS A 58 9.57 -0.68 -14.53
N ASN A 59 10.64 -0.26 -13.85
CA ASN A 59 11.59 -1.21 -13.24
C ASN A 59 10.93 -2.03 -12.13
N ILE A 60 10.13 -1.38 -11.28
CA ILE A 60 9.37 -2.09 -10.24
C ILE A 60 8.37 -3.06 -10.88
N ALA A 61 7.64 -2.63 -11.90
CA ALA A 61 6.68 -3.48 -12.61
C ALA A 61 7.35 -4.72 -13.24
N SER A 62 8.49 -4.54 -13.91
CA SER A 62 9.26 -5.64 -14.53
C SER A 62 9.83 -6.60 -13.48
N PHE A 63 10.23 -6.09 -12.31
CA PHE A 63 10.63 -6.95 -11.19
C PHE A 63 9.47 -7.84 -10.71
N PHE A 64 8.27 -7.26 -10.52
CA PHE A 64 7.09 -8.05 -10.15
C PHE A 64 6.66 -9.02 -11.25
N GLU A 65 6.76 -8.64 -12.52
CA GLU A 65 6.51 -9.54 -13.65
C GLU A 65 7.46 -10.76 -13.62
N SER A 66 8.74 -10.55 -13.31
CA SER A 66 9.70 -11.63 -13.15
C SER A 66 9.34 -12.57 -11.98
N LEU A 67 8.89 -12.01 -10.84
CA LEU A 67 8.40 -12.80 -9.71
C LEU A 67 7.16 -13.64 -10.07
N LEU A 68 6.23 -13.06 -10.84
CA LEU A 68 5.06 -13.79 -11.34
C LEU A 68 5.46 -14.89 -12.32
N GLY A 69 6.51 -14.68 -13.13
CA GLY A 69 7.11 -15.72 -13.96
C GLY A 69 7.60 -16.92 -13.13
N PHE A 70 8.33 -16.68 -12.04
CA PHE A 70 8.74 -17.76 -11.13
C PHE A 70 7.55 -18.48 -10.48
N ALA A 71 6.49 -17.74 -10.14
CA ALA A 71 5.26 -18.33 -9.61
C ALA A 71 4.56 -19.22 -10.64
N ALA A 72 4.56 -18.81 -11.92
CA ALA A 72 3.98 -19.60 -13.01
C ALA A 72 4.72 -20.92 -13.20
N GLU A 73 6.07 -20.92 -13.15
CA GLU A 73 6.88 -22.14 -13.20
C GLU A 73 6.53 -23.09 -12.04
N GLY A 74 6.41 -22.56 -10.81
CA GLY A 74 6.00 -23.36 -9.64
C GLY A 74 4.59 -23.93 -9.78
N THR A 75 3.66 -23.16 -10.36
CA THR A 75 2.29 -23.61 -10.63
C THR A 75 2.27 -24.72 -11.67
N ASN A 76 3.05 -24.58 -12.75
CA ASN A 76 3.18 -25.58 -13.79
C ASN A 76 3.80 -26.88 -13.26
N PHE A 77 4.78 -26.79 -12.36
CA PHE A 77 5.35 -27.95 -11.68
C PHE A 77 4.31 -28.73 -10.86
N VAL A 78 3.46 -28.03 -10.10
CA VAL A 78 2.43 -28.67 -9.25
C VAL A 78 1.25 -29.22 -10.06
N PHE A 79 0.80 -28.51 -11.09
CA PHE A 79 -0.45 -28.80 -11.80
C PHE A 79 -0.27 -29.31 -13.25
N GLY A 80 0.97 -29.56 -13.70
CA GLY A 80 1.27 -30.30 -14.92
C GLY A 80 0.69 -29.69 -16.21
N GLY A 81 0.75 -28.37 -16.37
CA GLY A 81 0.28 -27.66 -17.58
C GLY A 81 -1.25 -27.53 -17.68
N MET A 82 -1.99 -27.75 -16.58
CA MET A 82 -3.45 -27.56 -16.54
C MET A 82 -3.89 -26.14 -16.93
N SER A 83 -3.04 -25.14 -16.64
CA SER A 83 -3.24 -23.74 -17.02
C SER A 83 -3.25 -23.55 -18.55
N GLU A 84 -2.32 -24.20 -19.27
CA GLU A 84 -2.20 -24.11 -20.74
C GLU A 84 -3.40 -24.73 -21.46
N LYS A 85 -4.07 -25.69 -20.81
CA LYS A 85 -5.28 -26.34 -21.31
C LYS A 85 -6.55 -25.51 -21.04
N GLY A 86 -6.40 -24.30 -20.48
CA GLY A 86 -7.51 -23.40 -20.16
C GLY A 86 -8.36 -23.85 -18.96
N LEU A 87 -7.90 -24.85 -18.20
CA LEU A 87 -8.60 -25.35 -17.02
C LEU A 87 -8.21 -24.52 -15.79
N ALA A 88 -9.18 -24.22 -14.93
CA ALA A 88 -8.97 -23.57 -13.64
C ALA A 88 -8.16 -22.25 -13.71
N PHE A 89 -8.34 -21.45 -14.76
CA PHE A 89 -7.61 -20.20 -15.01
C PHE A 89 -7.52 -19.26 -13.80
N ILE A 90 -8.64 -19.06 -13.09
CA ILE A 90 -8.68 -18.19 -11.91
C ILE A 90 -7.81 -18.77 -10.78
N PHE A 91 -7.85 -20.09 -10.59
CA PHE A 91 -7.09 -20.74 -9.52
C PHE A 91 -5.59 -20.75 -9.82
N LEU A 92 -5.21 -21.16 -11.02
CA LEU A 92 -3.81 -21.30 -11.42
C LEU A 92 -3.15 -19.96 -11.77
N GLY A 93 -3.88 -19.06 -12.42
CA GLY A 93 -3.37 -17.76 -12.87
C GLY A 93 -3.42 -16.66 -11.83
N VAL A 94 -4.21 -16.80 -10.76
CA VAL A 94 -4.36 -15.75 -9.73
C VAL A 94 -4.05 -16.26 -8.33
N LEU A 95 -4.67 -17.36 -7.88
CA LEU A 95 -4.47 -17.84 -6.50
C LEU A 95 -3.06 -18.39 -6.26
N CYS A 96 -2.50 -19.18 -7.18
CA CYS A 96 -1.15 -19.73 -7.00
C CYS A 96 -0.06 -18.63 -6.91
N PRO A 97 -0.07 -17.60 -7.76
CA PRO A 97 0.81 -16.44 -7.57
C PRO A 97 0.66 -15.74 -6.22
N ILE A 98 -0.57 -15.61 -5.68
CA ILE A 98 -0.78 -15.04 -4.34
C ILE A 98 -0.06 -15.90 -3.29
N VAL A 99 -0.21 -17.23 -3.32
CA VAL A 99 0.46 -18.14 -2.38
C VAL A 99 1.98 -17.98 -2.44
N PHE A 100 2.55 -17.88 -3.64
CA PHE A 100 3.99 -17.66 -3.82
C PHE A 100 4.45 -16.33 -3.21
N ILE A 101 3.75 -15.23 -3.50
CA ILE A 101 4.08 -13.91 -2.96
C ILE A 101 3.94 -13.89 -1.44
N SER A 102 2.90 -14.49 -0.87
CA SER A 102 2.72 -14.62 0.58
C SER A 102 3.86 -15.40 1.23
N ALA A 103 4.33 -16.49 0.61
CA ALA A 103 5.48 -17.25 1.11
C ALA A 103 6.77 -16.42 1.07
N LEU A 104 7.01 -15.69 -0.03
CA LEU A 104 8.17 -14.80 -0.17
C LEU A 104 8.16 -13.68 0.89
N ILE A 105 7.00 -13.04 1.08
CA ILE A 105 6.80 -12.05 2.16
C ILE A 105 7.10 -12.67 3.52
N GLY A 106 6.63 -13.91 3.78
CA GLY A 106 6.92 -14.65 5.00
C GLY A 106 8.42 -14.85 5.25
N ILE A 107 9.19 -15.17 4.21
CA ILE A 107 10.66 -15.28 4.28
C ILE A 107 11.30 -13.93 4.60
N LEU A 108 10.91 -12.86 3.89
CA LEU A 108 11.43 -11.51 4.12
C LEU A 108 11.09 -10.99 5.54
N GLN A 109 9.93 -11.37 6.06
CA GLN A 109 9.51 -11.07 7.43
C GLN A 109 10.35 -11.85 8.45
N HIS A 110 10.60 -13.14 8.21
CA HIS A 110 11.42 -13.98 9.09
C HIS A 110 12.85 -13.44 9.23
N TRP A 111 13.45 -13.00 8.13
CA TRP A 111 14.79 -12.39 8.11
C TRP A 111 14.81 -10.91 8.55
N ARG A 112 13.66 -10.37 8.95
CA ARG A 112 13.50 -8.96 9.38
C ARG A 112 13.89 -7.92 8.33
N ILE A 113 13.94 -8.29 7.05
CA ILE A 113 14.16 -7.34 5.95
C ILE A 113 12.96 -6.40 5.86
N LEU A 114 11.75 -6.96 5.86
CA LEU A 114 10.53 -6.19 5.69
C LEU A 114 10.25 -5.20 6.83
N PRO A 115 10.38 -5.57 8.13
CA PRO A 115 10.26 -4.62 9.24
C PRO A 115 11.24 -3.45 9.17
N ILE A 116 12.44 -3.64 8.63
CA ILE A 116 13.42 -2.56 8.45
C ILE A 116 12.90 -1.54 7.43
N PHE A 117 12.43 -2.00 6.27
CA PHE A 117 11.82 -1.14 5.26
C PHE A 117 10.60 -0.38 5.80
N ILE A 118 9.68 -1.09 6.47
CA ILE A 118 8.47 -0.47 7.05
C ILE A 118 8.86 0.57 8.09
N ARG A 119 9.86 0.31 8.95
CA ARG A 119 10.32 1.29 9.95
C ARG A 119 10.93 2.53 9.29
N LEU A 120 11.72 2.35 8.23
CA LEU A 120 12.33 3.47 7.51
C LEU A 120 11.27 4.37 6.89
N ILE A 121 10.37 3.81 6.09
CA ILE A 121 9.31 4.56 5.41
C ILE A 121 8.32 5.13 6.43
N GLY A 122 7.92 4.37 7.45
CA GLY A 122 7.03 4.83 8.51
C GLY A 122 7.63 6.00 9.31
N THR A 123 8.95 6.01 9.50
CA THR A 123 9.63 7.14 10.15
C THR A 123 9.62 8.38 9.25
N LEU A 124 9.89 8.23 7.95
CA LEU A 124 9.79 9.34 6.99
C LEU A 124 8.37 9.89 6.93
N LEU A 125 7.37 9.01 6.84
CA LEU A 125 5.97 9.40 6.77
C LEU A 125 5.52 10.10 8.07
N SER A 126 5.96 9.64 9.24
CA SER A 126 5.64 10.28 10.54
C SER A 126 6.12 11.73 10.63
N LYS A 127 7.26 12.04 10.01
CA LYS A 127 7.78 13.41 9.95
C LYS A 127 6.95 14.31 9.04
N VAL A 128 6.34 13.73 8.01
CA VAL A 128 5.59 14.45 6.97
C VAL A 128 4.12 14.64 7.37
N ASN A 129 3.47 13.59 7.89
CA ASN A 129 2.04 13.58 8.19
C ASN A 129 1.69 14.11 9.60
N GLY A 130 2.68 14.29 10.49
CA GLY A 130 2.47 14.75 11.86
C GLY A 130 1.73 13.76 12.77
N MET A 131 1.57 12.52 12.33
CA MET A 131 1.05 11.40 13.12
C MET A 131 2.20 10.71 13.86
N GLY A 132 1.84 9.92 14.87
CA GLY A 132 2.84 9.15 15.62
C GLY A 132 3.53 8.09 14.75
N LYS A 133 4.63 7.56 15.28
CA LYS A 133 5.42 6.51 14.61
C LYS A 133 4.62 5.22 14.42
N LEU A 134 3.66 4.92 15.31
CA LEU A 134 2.85 3.70 15.25
C LEU A 134 1.82 3.77 14.12
N GLU A 135 1.15 4.91 13.98
CA GLU A 135 0.14 5.18 12.95
C GLU A 135 0.80 5.23 11.56
N SER A 136 1.98 5.85 11.48
CA SER A 136 2.75 5.89 10.24
C SER A 136 3.36 4.53 9.88
N PHE A 137 3.76 3.75 10.88
CA PHE A 137 4.13 2.35 10.69
C PHE A 137 2.92 1.53 10.18
N ASN A 138 1.70 1.83 10.66
CA ASN A 138 0.48 1.08 10.28
C ASN A 138 0.09 1.31 8.83
N ALA A 139 0.10 2.57 8.41
CA ALA A 139 -0.17 2.96 7.04
C ALA A 139 0.80 2.27 6.06
N VAL A 140 2.10 2.30 6.37
CA VAL A 140 3.13 1.71 5.51
C VAL A 140 3.08 0.19 5.53
N SER A 141 2.88 -0.42 6.70
CA SER A 141 2.79 -1.86 6.83
C SER A 141 1.57 -2.40 6.08
N SER A 142 0.40 -1.77 6.22
CA SER A 142 -0.81 -2.16 5.49
C SER A 142 -0.65 -2.07 3.97
N LEU A 143 0.07 -1.06 3.47
CA LEU A 143 0.35 -0.89 2.04
C LEU A 143 1.23 -2.02 1.47
N ILE A 144 2.16 -2.55 2.27
CA ILE A 144 3.16 -3.51 1.80
C ILE A 144 2.72 -4.96 2.04
N LEU A 145 2.12 -5.21 3.21
CA LEU A 145 1.82 -6.56 3.69
C LEU A 145 0.38 -7.01 3.41
N GLY A 146 -0.55 -6.07 3.26
CA GLY A 146 -1.98 -6.36 3.32
C GLY A 146 -2.51 -6.28 4.76
N GLN A 147 -3.83 -6.13 4.88
CA GLN A 147 -4.49 -5.89 6.16
C GLN A 147 -4.36 -7.09 7.13
N SER A 148 -4.38 -8.32 6.62
CA SER A 148 -4.31 -9.56 7.42
C SER A 148 -2.93 -9.78 8.05
N GLU A 149 -1.87 -9.53 7.31
CA GLU A 149 -0.49 -9.76 7.67
C GLU A 149 0.02 -8.68 8.62
N ASN A 150 -0.45 -7.44 8.41
CA ASN A 150 -0.15 -6.34 9.29
C ASN A 150 -0.66 -6.59 10.73
N PHE A 151 -1.79 -7.28 10.88
CA PHE A 151 -2.32 -7.64 12.20
C PHE A 151 -1.35 -8.51 13.01
N ILE A 152 -0.58 -9.39 12.35
CA ILE A 152 0.42 -10.25 13.01
C ILE A 152 1.54 -9.40 13.61
N ALA A 153 1.94 -8.32 12.92
CA ALA A 153 2.96 -7.39 13.40
C ALA A 153 2.51 -6.61 14.66
N TYR A 154 1.20 -6.39 14.84
CA TYR A 154 0.63 -5.60 15.93
C TYR A 154 0.03 -6.41 17.08
N LYS A 155 -0.07 -7.73 16.96
CA LYS A 155 -0.76 -8.62 17.91
C LYS A 155 -0.40 -8.34 19.38
N GLY A 156 0.87 -8.00 19.66
CA GLY A 156 1.35 -7.74 21.02
C GLY A 156 1.07 -6.34 21.60
N VAL A 157 0.65 -5.36 20.78
CA VAL A 157 0.47 -3.95 21.20
C VAL A 157 -0.97 -3.48 21.03
N LEU A 158 -1.81 -4.23 20.31
CA LEU A 158 -3.21 -3.91 20.02
C LEU A 158 -4.04 -3.59 21.27
N GLY A 159 -3.80 -4.29 22.39
CA GLY A 159 -4.51 -4.08 23.65
C GLY A 159 -4.23 -2.72 24.31
N ASP A 160 -3.12 -2.08 23.98
CA ASP A 160 -2.67 -0.82 24.59
C ASP A 160 -3.00 0.42 23.73
N LEU A 161 -3.65 0.23 22.57
CA LEU A 161 -3.95 1.32 21.65
C LEU A 161 -5.25 2.04 22.01
N SER A 162 -5.20 3.37 22.10
CA SER A 162 -6.41 4.20 22.25
C SER A 162 -7.33 4.08 21.03
N SER A 163 -8.64 4.30 21.21
CA SER A 163 -9.64 4.20 20.12
C SER A 163 -9.32 5.06 18.90
N ARG A 164 -8.66 6.23 19.07
CA ARG A 164 -8.23 7.08 17.94
C ARG A 164 -7.08 6.47 17.14
N ARG A 165 -6.17 5.76 17.82
CA ARG A 165 -5.06 5.05 17.19
C ARG A 165 -5.52 3.79 16.48
N LEU A 166 -6.50 3.08 17.05
CA LEU A 166 -7.12 1.92 16.40
C LEU A 166 -7.83 2.26 15.09
N PHE A 167 -8.34 3.50 14.96
CA PHE A 167 -9.00 3.96 13.74
C PHE A 167 -8.02 4.35 12.61
N THR A 168 -6.75 4.60 12.93
CA THR A 168 -5.75 5.13 11.97
C THR A 168 -4.90 4.01 11.37
#